data_AF-A0A662DXT4-F1
#
_entry.id   AF-A0A662DXT4-F1
#
_cell.length_a   1.000
_cell.length_b   1.000
_cell.length_c   1.000
_cell.angle_alpha   90.00
_cell.angle_beta   90.00
_cell.angle_gamma   90.00
#
_symmetry.space_group_name_H-M   'P 1'
#
loop_
_entity.id
_entity.type
_entity.pdbx_description
1 polymer ?
#
loop_
_entity_poly.entity_id
_entity_poly.type
_entity_poly.pdbx_seq_one_letter_code
_entity_poly.pdbx_strand_id
1 'polypeptide(L)'
;MFSNNSAVNGGGGLYLTGGSITATNVDFTNNTAENAAGAGVRATGGPFEFTGGTWSGNSADQIGGVARLLGDPTVTVTGVTASGNEAVNADGGALSVDGGSLTISEATFTGNTAGDSGGAVFVNGGSVTIDQSTFAENTATNVSGGAIWLNVGTTLAVTESIFSGNDASNHGGAIRQASGSTTIGESLFEDNTTGTYGGAFSAKAPSTVNIVNTTMVFNTAGNSGGAIKADGATITFATITSNTAGTAGSNIRSASLTANSSVSAYGKTVEECKVDATVKTNGAVFGGDASCFGVADGDPKLGGLAGNGGPTKTRLPAYDSPLINAGKAVSGVSLDQRGISRPEGSAVDIGAVEVREPVAVNDKATTNEDVAVKVSVKANDSDPDGVLTNSSVATRKAPAHGSTTDNSDGTITYRPNSGYFGTDTFTYGYNTVSGLTDTATVTITINSVGSRFTDIGDSLFITEIEWMADVGITKGCNPPDNTRFCPTTNVTRGQMAAFLNRAFDLPSTTTDYFIDDNDSVFEGDINRLAASGITKGCNPPTNDRFCPDGKVTRGQMAAFLVRAYRYTAGLGADLFIDDDGTVFEADNDRLGTAGVTRGCNPPTNDRYCPNNFVTREQMAAFLYRAEH
;
A
#
# COMPACT_ATOMS: atom_id res chain seq x y z
N MET A 1 11.86 8.73 3.81
CA MET A 1 10.95 9.60 3.05
C MET A 1 11.44 11.04 3.07
N PHE A 2 11.70 11.61 1.90
CA PHE A 2 11.87 13.03 1.66
C PHE A 2 10.68 13.49 0.84
N SER A 3 9.78 14.29 1.41
CA SER A 3 8.53 14.67 0.74
C SER A 3 8.26 16.17 0.75
N ASN A 4 7.80 16.69 -0.39
CA ASN A 4 7.42 18.10 -0.61
C ASN A 4 8.54 19.12 -0.31
N ASN A 5 9.82 18.76 -0.46
CA ASN A 5 10.94 19.69 -0.30
C ASN A 5 11.16 20.49 -1.61
N SER A 6 11.31 21.81 -1.52
CA SER A 6 11.66 22.66 -2.68
C SER A 6 13.02 23.33 -2.52
N ALA A 7 13.80 23.38 -3.59
CA ALA A 7 15.04 24.15 -3.67
C ALA A 7 15.12 24.95 -4.99
N VAL A 8 15.52 26.22 -4.89
CA VAL A 8 15.75 27.13 -6.04
C VAL A 8 17.18 27.02 -6.59
N ASN A 9 18.08 26.36 -5.86
CA ASN A 9 19.48 26.12 -6.24
C ASN A 9 20.00 24.87 -5.53
N GLY A 10 19.98 23.70 -6.17
CA GLY A 10 20.49 22.46 -5.58
C GLY A 10 19.72 21.23 -6.04
N GLY A 11 19.67 20.21 -5.18
CA GLY A 11 18.60 19.20 -5.19
C GLY A 11 17.63 19.49 -4.04
N GLY A 12 16.35 19.17 -4.20
CA GLY A 12 15.28 19.54 -3.26
C GLY A 12 15.35 18.78 -1.93
N GLY A 13 15.45 17.46 -1.97
CA GLY A 13 15.56 16.60 -0.78
C GLY A 13 17.00 16.47 -0.24
N LEU A 14 17.96 16.16 -1.12
CA LEU A 14 19.37 15.95 -0.77
C LEU A 14 20.33 16.63 -1.75
N TYR A 15 21.36 17.29 -1.22
CA TYR A 15 22.45 17.89 -2.00
C TYR A 15 23.82 17.53 -1.43
N LEU A 16 24.62 16.77 -2.17
CA LEU A 16 25.97 16.32 -1.78
C LEU A 16 27.03 16.81 -2.79
N THR A 17 28.04 17.53 -2.31
CA THR A 17 29.18 17.99 -3.13
C THR A 17 30.34 16.99 -3.20
N GLY A 18 30.24 15.88 -2.47
CA GLY A 18 31.24 14.80 -2.39
C GLY A 18 30.76 13.72 -1.41
N GLY A 19 31.08 12.45 -1.69
CA GLY A 19 30.77 11.32 -0.81
C GLY A 19 29.94 10.23 -1.50
N SER A 20 29.26 9.41 -0.69
CA SER A 20 28.44 8.28 -1.12
C SER A 20 27.03 8.36 -0.52
N ILE A 21 26.10 7.57 -1.07
CA ILE A 21 24.73 7.40 -0.57
C ILE A 21 24.41 5.91 -0.55
N THR A 22 23.82 5.41 0.54
CA THR A 22 23.13 4.13 0.58
C THR A 22 21.74 4.38 1.15
N ALA A 23 20.70 4.11 0.36
CA ALA A 23 19.32 4.49 0.63
C ALA A 23 18.40 3.26 0.47
N THR A 24 18.07 2.61 1.59
CA THR A 24 17.18 1.44 1.62
C THR A 24 15.77 1.84 2.03
N ASN A 25 14.76 1.53 1.21
CA ASN A 25 13.35 1.89 1.40
C ASN A 25 13.14 3.39 1.67
N VAL A 26 13.79 4.24 0.88
CA VAL A 26 13.73 5.71 1.03
C VAL A 26 12.86 6.31 -0.07
N ASP A 27 11.64 6.69 0.28
CA ASP A 27 10.77 7.42 -0.65
C ASP A 27 11.28 8.85 -0.90
N PHE A 28 11.14 9.31 -2.14
CA PHE A 28 11.27 10.70 -2.58
C PHE A 28 9.96 11.09 -3.27
N THR A 29 9.17 11.98 -2.66
CA THR A 29 7.79 12.26 -3.11
C THR A 29 7.52 13.75 -3.26
N ASN A 30 7.06 14.18 -4.44
CA ASN A 30 6.65 15.57 -4.72
C ASN A 30 7.73 16.63 -4.42
N ASN A 31 9.03 16.29 -4.50
CA ASN A 31 10.09 17.27 -4.30
C ASN A 31 10.30 18.11 -5.56
N THR A 32 10.67 19.37 -5.42
CA THR A 32 10.83 20.33 -6.54
C THR A 32 12.22 20.97 -6.59
N ALA A 33 12.76 21.12 -7.80
CA ALA A 33 14.04 21.78 -8.05
C ALA A 33 13.91 22.90 -9.09
N GLU A 34 13.40 24.04 -8.65
CA GLU A 34 13.31 25.28 -9.45
C GLU A 34 14.72 25.71 -9.90
N ASN A 35 14.86 26.02 -11.18
CA ASN A 35 16.12 26.37 -11.87
C ASN A 35 17.27 25.37 -11.63
N ALA A 36 16.98 24.13 -11.24
CA ALA A 36 17.98 23.16 -10.79
C ALA A 36 17.62 21.71 -11.18
N ALA A 37 18.29 20.73 -10.58
CA ALA A 37 18.39 19.36 -11.07
C ALA A 37 18.41 18.38 -9.88
N GLY A 38 17.81 17.19 -10.02
CA GLY A 38 17.78 16.19 -8.95
C GLY A 38 16.88 16.59 -7.79
N ALA A 39 15.57 16.73 -8.01
CA ALA A 39 14.67 17.27 -6.99
C ALA A 39 14.56 16.39 -5.74
N GLY A 40 14.67 15.06 -5.87
CA GLY A 40 14.91 14.18 -4.73
C GLY A 40 16.38 14.23 -4.27
N VAL A 41 17.33 14.01 -5.18
CA VAL A 41 18.77 13.87 -4.89
C VAL A 41 19.64 14.53 -5.96
N ARG A 42 20.59 15.36 -5.55
CA ARG A 42 21.69 15.79 -6.41
C ARG A 42 23.04 15.57 -5.72
N ALA A 43 23.87 14.69 -6.28
CA ALA A 43 25.09 14.22 -5.63
C ALA A 43 26.29 14.14 -6.58
N THR A 44 27.48 14.45 -6.07
CA THR A 44 28.76 14.26 -6.75
C THR A 44 29.64 13.27 -5.98
N GLY A 45 30.27 12.32 -6.67
CA GLY A 45 31.12 11.28 -6.06
C GLY A 45 30.61 9.87 -6.35
N GLY A 46 30.40 9.06 -5.31
CA GLY A 46 29.95 7.68 -5.39
C GLY A 46 30.60 6.79 -4.31
N PRO A 47 30.11 5.55 -4.12
CA PRO A 47 28.97 4.94 -4.79
C PRO A 47 27.62 5.55 -4.35
N PHE A 48 26.58 5.33 -5.16
CA PHE A 48 25.20 5.73 -4.88
C PHE A 48 24.25 4.54 -5.04
N GLU A 49 23.78 4.01 -3.92
CA GLU A 49 22.99 2.78 -3.84
C GLU A 49 21.56 3.12 -3.39
N PHE A 50 20.57 2.70 -4.17
CA PHE A 50 19.15 2.84 -3.88
C PHE A 50 18.50 1.46 -3.94
N THR A 51 17.85 1.03 -2.86
CA THR A 51 17.26 -0.32 -2.74
C THR A 51 15.87 -0.23 -2.16
N GLY A 52 14.84 -0.42 -2.98
CA GLY A 52 13.45 -0.24 -2.61
C GLY A 52 13.04 1.22 -2.35
N GLY A 53 11.74 1.43 -2.15
CA GLY A 53 11.14 2.75 -1.95
C GLY A 53 10.65 3.42 -3.23
N THR A 54 9.89 4.49 -3.04
CA THR A 54 9.08 5.12 -4.09
C THR A 54 9.64 6.48 -4.51
N TRP A 55 9.88 6.69 -5.80
CA TRP A 55 10.19 8.00 -6.35
C TRP A 55 8.96 8.50 -7.12
N SER A 56 8.15 9.40 -6.55
CA SER A 56 6.85 9.77 -7.13
C SER A 56 6.66 11.28 -7.23
N GLY A 57 6.24 11.78 -8.40
CA GLY A 57 5.82 13.17 -8.59
C GLY A 57 6.91 14.23 -8.39
N ASN A 58 8.19 13.87 -8.43
CA ASN A 58 9.30 14.83 -8.27
C ASN A 58 9.52 15.58 -9.60
N SER A 59 9.69 16.90 -9.54
CA SER A 59 9.87 17.74 -10.75
C SER A 59 11.09 18.65 -10.63
N ALA A 60 11.97 18.61 -11.63
CA ALA A 60 13.14 19.48 -11.74
C ALA A 60 13.06 20.30 -13.03
N ASP A 61 13.38 21.61 -12.96
CA ASP A 61 13.38 22.46 -14.16
C ASP A 61 14.43 22.02 -15.19
N GLN A 62 15.54 21.43 -14.71
CA GLN A 62 16.62 20.85 -15.51
C GLN A 62 16.60 19.31 -15.41
N ILE A 63 17.79 18.69 -15.51
CA ILE A 63 17.99 17.26 -15.73
C ILE A 63 17.77 16.42 -14.45
N GLY A 64 17.28 15.19 -14.59
CA GLY A 64 17.13 14.26 -13.47
C GLY A 64 16.00 14.67 -12.53
N GLY A 65 14.73 14.42 -12.89
CA GLY A 65 13.57 14.87 -12.11
C GLY A 65 13.59 14.43 -10.65
N VAL A 66 13.98 13.18 -10.38
CA VAL A 66 14.30 12.70 -9.03
C VAL A 66 15.78 12.91 -8.72
N ALA A 67 16.68 12.39 -9.57
CA ALA A 67 18.08 12.20 -9.22
C ALA A 67 19.05 12.68 -10.30
N ARG A 68 20.01 13.54 -9.93
CA ARG A 68 21.21 13.83 -10.74
C ARG A 68 22.47 13.39 -10.01
N LEU A 69 23.20 12.44 -10.60
CA LEU A 69 24.41 11.83 -10.04
C LEU A 69 25.62 12.17 -10.92
N LEU A 70 26.70 12.65 -10.30
CA LEU A 70 27.82 13.32 -10.97
C LEU A 70 29.19 12.72 -10.58
N GLY A 71 30.14 12.78 -11.52
CA GLY A 71 31.57 12.56 -11.22
C GLY A 71 32.03 11.11 -11.35
N ASP A 72 31.63 10.45 -12.44
CA ASP A 72 31.91 9.04 -12.72
C ASP A 72 31.46 8.06 -11.61
N PRO A 73 30.21 8.17 -11.12
CA PRO A 73 29.73 7.36 -10.00
C PRO A 73 29.55 5.88 -10.36
N THR A 74 29.71 5.01 -9.39
CA THR A 74 29.03 3.70 -9.40
C THR A 74 27.64 3.88 -8.80
N VAL A 75 26.60 3.53 -9.55
CA VAL A 75 25.19 3.70 -9.18
C VAL A 75 24.47 2.36 -9.25
N THR A 76 23.71 2.03 -8.21
CA THR A 76 22.85 0.85 -8.14
C THR A 76 21.43 1.28 -7.80
N VAL A 77 20.44 0.83 -8.58
CA VAL A 77 19.01 1.10 -8.38
C VAL A 77 18.26 -0.22 -8.43
N THR A 78 17.93 -0.78 -7.27
CA THR A 78 17.33 -2.12 -7.14
C THR A 78 15.93 -2.03 -6.51
N GLY A 79 14.91 -2.61 -7.13
CA GLY A 79 13.55 -2.70 -6.55
C GLY A 79 12.85 -1.34 -6.35
N VAL A 80 13.30 -0.28 -7.01
CA VAL A 80 12.76 1.08 -6.88
C VAL A 80 11.57 1.28 -7.82
N THR A 81 10.52 1.96 -7.33
CA THR A 81 9.34 2.34 -8.13
C THR A 81 9.35 3.84 -8.39
N ALA A 82 9.73 4.24 -9.60
CA ALA A 82 9.77 5.62 -10.08
C ALA A 82 8.56 5.96 -10.97
N SER A 83 7.60 6.73 -10.45
CA SER A 83 6.33 7.03 -11.13
C SER A 83 6.09 8.54 -11.31
N GLY A 84 5.75 8.97 -12.53
CA GLY A 84 5.27 10.33 -12.80
C GLY A 84 6.23 11.45 -12.41
N ASN A 85 7.55 11.23 -12.52
CA ASN A 85 8.56 12.26 -12.26
C ASN A 85 8.90 13.04 -13.55
N GLU A 86 9.38 14.27 -13.41
CA GLU A 86 9.51 15.23 -14.51
C GLU A 86 10.86 15.96 -14.53
N ALA A 87 11.48 16.04 -15.71
CA ALA A 87 12.60 16.93 -16.01
C ALA A 87 12.15 17.95 -17.05
N VAL A 88 11.61 19.10 -16.61
CA VAL A 88 10.71 19.96 -17.39
C VAL A 88 11.35 20.47 -18.70
N ASN A 89 12.61 20.93 -18.66
CA ASN A 89 13.30 21.52 -19.81
C ASN A 89 14.66 20.86 -20.09
N ALA A 90 14.80 19.56 -19.79
CA ALA A 90 16.03 18.81 -20.00
C ALA A 90 15.77 17.28 -20.01
N ASP A 91 16.81 16.49 -19.77
CA ASP A 91 16.82 15.03 -19.88
C ASP A 91 16.55 14.28 -18.56
N GLY A 92 16.20 12.99 -18.62
CA GLY A 92 16.16 12.09 -17.46
C GLY A 92 15.00 12.40 -16.51
N GLY A 93 13.75 12.14 -16.92
CA GLY A 93 12.57 12.51 -16.12
C GLY A 93 12.54 11.91 -14.71
N ALA A 94 13.19 10.76 -14.48
CA ALA A 94 13.49 10.28 -13.14
C ALA A 94 14.99 10.41 -12.78
N LEU A 95 15.89 9.89 -13.61
CA LEU A 95 17.31 9.69 -13.27
C LEU A 95 18.26 10.22 -14.34
N SER A 96 19.30 10.94 -13.91
CA SER A 96 20.42 11.39 -14.74
C SER A 96 21.75 10.97 -14.13
N VAL A 97 22.62 10.32 -14.91
CA VAL A 97 23.97 9.90 -14.48
C VAL A 97 25.05 10.40 -15.45
N ASP A 98 25.99 11.19 -14.94
CA ASP A 98 27.17 11.68 -15.68
C ASP A 98 28.41 10.79 -15.41
N GLY A 99 28.72 9.90 -16.35
CA GLY A 99 29.88 9.01 -16.34
C GLY A 99 29.69 7.66 -15.63
N GLY A 100 30.80 7.00 -15.31
CA GLY A 100 30.84 5.86 -14.39
C GLY A 100 30.09 4.59 -14.82
N SER A 101 29.31 4.01 -13.91
CA SER A 101 28.51 2.80 -14.13
C SER A 101 27.15 2.87 -13.44
N LEU A 102 26.09 2.44 -14.13
CA LEU A 102 24.72 2.36 -13.63
C LEU A 102 24.20 0.91 -13.75
N THR A 103 23.73 0.35 -12.65
CA THR A 103 22.97 -0.90 -12.62
C THR A 103 21.54 -0.61 -12.18
N ILE A 104 20.56 -1.05 -12.96
CA ILE A 104 19.14 -1.03 -12.62
C ILE A 104 18.68 -2.49 -12.56
N SER A 105 18.11 -2.93 -11.44
CA SER A 105 17.56 -4.29 -11.29
C SER A 105 16.19 -4.30 -10.59
N GLU A 106 15.29 -5.19 -10.99
CA GLU A 106 13.97 -5.37 -10.34
C GLU A 106 13.12 -4.06 -10.24
N ALA A 107 13.44 -3.02 -11.02
CA ALA A 107 12.93 -1.67 -10.84
C ALA A 107 11.83 -1.33 -11.84
N THR A 108 10.94 -0.40 -11.47
CA THR A 108 9.82 0.05 -12.32
C THR A 108 9.88 1.56 -12.54
N PHE A 109 9.90 1.98 -13.80
CA PHE A 109 9.84 3.38 -14.22
C PHE A 109 8.58 3.59 -15.07
N THR A 110 7.56 4.27 -14.51
CA THR A 110 6.25 4.45 -15.17
C THR A 110 5.87 5.93 -15.34
N GLY A 111 5.48 6.34 -16.55
CA GLY A 111 4.90 7.66 -16.80
C GLY A 111 5.82 8.85 -16.53
N ASN A 112 7.14 8.63 -16.47
CA ASN A 112 8.11 9.70 -16.24
C ASN A 112 8.31 10.50 -17.54
N THR A 113 8.50 11.82 -17.42
CA THR A 113 8.54 12.74 -18.55
C THR A 113 9.83 13.56 -18.57
N ALA A 114 10.47 13.64 -19.73
CA ALA A 114 11.57 14.56 -19.99
C ALA A 114 11.19 15.57 -21.08
N GLY A 115 11.57 16.83 -20.86
CA GLY A 115 11.51 17.88 -21.87
C GLY A 115 12.30 17.47 -23.11
N ASP A 116 13.54 16.98 -22.95
CA ASP A 116 14.41 16.66 -24.07
C ASP A 116 14.60 15.16 -24.31
N SER A 117 15.33 14.46 -23.45
CA SER A 117 15.78 13.07 -23.69
C SER A 117 15.59 12.14 -22.50
N GLY A 118 15.40 10.84 -22.73
CA GLY A 118 15.39 9.86 -21.64
C GLY A 118 14.24 10.10 -20.66
N GLY A 119 12.99 9.87 -21.09
CA GLY A 119 11.81 10.20 -20.30
C GLY A 119 11.80 9.59 -18.88
N ALA A 120 12.43 8.43 -18.70
CA ALA A 120 12.83 7.93 -17.38
C ALA A 120 14.31 8.21 -17.07
N VAL A 121 15.24 7.79 -17.94
CA VAL A 121 16.67 7.72 -17.62
C VAL A 121 17.55 8.34 -18.70
N PHE A 122 18.48 9.20 -18.29
CA PHE A 122 19.55 9.74 -19.13
C PHE A 122 20.93 9.34 -18.59
N VAL A 123 21.79 8.79 -19.45
CA VAL A 123 23.18 8.45 -19.09
C VAL A 123 24.17 9.04 -20.08
N ASN A 124 25.18 9.71 -19.54
CA ASN A 124 26.18 10.46 -20.29
C ASN A 124 27.56 9.76 -20.23
N GLY A 125 27.80 8.82 -21.15
CA GLY A 125 29.00 7.98 -21.16
C GLY A 125 28.86 6.72 -20.29
N GLY A 126 29.98 6.19 -19.79
CA GLY A 126 29.99 5.09 -18.82
C GLY A 126 29.45 3.74 -19.32
N SER A 127 28.91 2.95 -18.40
CA SER A 127 28.27 1.65 -18.65
C SER A 127 26.91 1.56 -17.96
N VAL A 128 25.97 0.84 -18.58
CA VAL A 128 24.61 0.64 -18.08
C VAL A 128 24.24 -0.83 -18.18
N THR A 129 23.79 -1.39 -17.07
CA THR A 129 23.16 -2.71 -16.98
C THR A 129 21.72 -2.54 -16.52
N ILE A 130 20.78 -3.19 -17.19
CA ILE A 130 19.36 -3.21 -16.85
C ILE A 130 18.91 -4.66 -16.79
N ASP A 131 18.32 -5.08 -15.68
CA ASP A 131 17.93 -6.47 -15.44
C ASP A 131 16.56 -6.55 -14.77
N GLN A 132 15.70 -7.48 -15.20
CA GLN A 132 14.37 -7.74 -14.58
C GLN A 132 13.51 -6.48 -14.32
N SER A 133 13.67 -5.43 -15.14
CA SER A 133 13.14 -4.09 -14.87
C SER A 133 12.10 -3.65 -15.92
N THR A 134 11.13 -2.83 -15.50
CA THR A 134 10.02 -2.36 -16.36
C THR A 134 10.12 -0.85 -16.61
N PHE A 135 9.96 -0.45 -17.86
CA PHE A 135 9.84 0.93 -18.31
C PHE A 135 8.53 1.11 -19.09
N ALA A 136 7.53 1.74 -18.50
CA ALA A 136 6.19 1.87 -19.07
C ALA A 136 5.77 3.34 -19.27
N GLU A 137 5.16 3.66 -20.40
CA GLU A 137 4.50 4.97 -20.67
C GLU A 137 5.39 6.22 -20.45
N ASN A 138 6.72 6.08 -20.45
CA ASN A 138 7.64 7.21 -20.26
C ASN A 138 7.78 8.01 -21.56
N THR A 139 7.94 9.33 -21.45
CA THR A 139 7.85 10.26 -22.59
C THR A 139 9.06 11.19 -22.69
N ALA A 140 9.67 11.30 -23.88
CA ALA A 140 10.71 12.29 -24.20
C ALA A 140 10.21 13.27 -25.27
N THR A 141 9.82 14.48 -24.85
CA THR A 141 8.93 15.35 -25.65
C THR A 141 9.61 16.06 -26.82
N ASN A 142 10.84 16.56 -26.70
CA ASN A 142 11.55 17.27 -27.79
C ASN A 142 12.53 16.38 -28.58
N VAL A 143 13.10 15.32 -27.98
CA VAL A 143 14.23 14.60 -28.61
C VAL A 143 14.07 13.07 -28.65
N SER A 144 14.63 12.27 -27.74
CA SER A 144 14.78 10.81 -27.99
C SER A 144 14.93 9.96 -26.73
N GLY A 145 14.63 8.66 -26.85
CA GLY A 145 14.68 7.73 -25.73
C GLY A 145 13.51 7.94 -24.79
N GLY A 146 12.31 7.51 -25.17
CA GLY A 146 11.10 7.77 -24.37
C GLY A 146 11.19 7.17 -22.98
N ALA A 147 11.80 5.98 -22.87
CA ALA A 147 12.33 5.49 -21.60
C ALA A 147 13.77 6.00 -21.35
N ILE A 148 14.71 5.70 -22.26
CA ILE A 148 16.15 5.81 -21.97
C ILE A 148 16.94 6.45 -23.12
N TRP A 149 17.75 7.47 -22.80
CA TRP A 149 18.80 7.99 -23.67
C TRP A 149 20.20 7.65 -23.12
N LEU A 150 21.06 7.13 -24.01
CA LEU A 150 22.45 6.81 -23.74
C LEU A 150 23.36 7.58 -24.71
N ASN A 151 24.25 8.39 -24.16
CA ASN A 151 25.09 9.30 -24.94
C ASN A 151 26.30 8.61 -25.60
N VAL A 152 27.18 9.40 -26.20
CA VAL A 152 28.35 8.94 -26.97
C VAL A 152 29.27 8.06 -26.13
N GLY A 153 29.47 6.82 -26.58
CA GLY A 153 30.42 5.87 -25.99
C GLY A 153 29.87 5.01 -24.84
N THR A 154 28.62 5.21 -24.40
CA THR A 154 28.01 4.38 -23.37
C THR A 154 27.92 2.92 -23.81
N THR A 155 28.20 1.98 -22.91
CA THR A 155 27.91 0.53 -23.12
C THR A 155 26.59 0.16 -22.44
N LEU A 156 25.72 -0.59 -23.12
CA LEU A 156 24.43 -1.06 -22.61
C LEU A 156 24.36 -2.60 -22.61
N ALA A 157 23.93 -3.16 -21.48
CA ALA A 157 23.37 -4.50 -21.36
C ALA A 157 21.93 -4.40 -20.84
N VAL A 158 21.01 -5.14 -21.45
CA VAL A 158 19.62 -5.31 -21.00
C VAL A 158 19.28 -6.81 -20.96
N THR A 159 18.71 -7.28 -19.86
CA THR A 159 18.24 -8.67 -19.67
C THR A 159 16.87 -8.71 -18.99
N GLU A 160 16.04 -9.69 -19.36
CA GLU A 160 14.76 -10.02 -18.68
C GLU A 160 13.79 -8.82 -18.46
N SER A 161 13.88 -7.79 -19.32
CA SER A 161 13.30 -6.46 -19.07
C SER A 161 12.14 -6.12 -20.00
N ILE A 162 11.23 -5.24 -19.55
CA ILE A 162 10.03 -4.83 -20.29
C ILE A 162 10.07 -3.34 -20.62
N PHE A 163 9.80 -3.00 -21.88
CA PHE A 163 9.62 -1.63 -22.36
C PHE A 163 8.27 -1.53 -23.08
N SER A 164 7.27 -0.92 -22.46
CA SER A 164 5.88 -0.87 -22.97
C SER A 164 5.36 0.56 -23.14
N GLY A 165 4.87 0.91 -24.33
CA GLY A 165 4.14 2.16 -24.59
C GLY A 165 4.92 3.46 -24.38
N ASN A 166 6.26 3.44 -24.37
CA ASN A 166 7.07 4.66 -24.22
C ASN A 166 7.09 5.47 -25.53
N ASP A 167 7.11 6.81 -25.44
CA ASP A 167 7.06 7.72 -26.61
C ASP A 167 8.24 8.69 -26.69
N ALA A 168 8.72 8.94 -27.92
CA ALA A 168 9.80 9.90 -28.17
C ALA A 168 9.65 10.62 -29.51
N SER A 169 9.59 11.95 -29.51
CA SER A 169 9.25 12.71 -30.73
C SER A 169 10.24 12.57 -31.90
N ASN A 170 11.49 12.15 -31.67
CA ASN A 170 12.50 12.02 -32.74
C ASN A 170 13.00 10.58 -32.96
N HIS A 171 13.64 9.91 -31.99
CA HIS A 171 14.15 8.54 -32.16
C HIS A 171 14.04 7.71 -30.87
N GLY A 172 13.99 6.38 -30.99
CA GLY A 172 14.11 5.48 -29.84
C GLY A 172 12.92 5.61 -28.90
N GLY A 173 11.75 5.10 -29.29
CA GLY A 173 10.53 5.21 -28.49
C GLY A 173 10.71 4.65 -27.08
N ALA A 174 11.32 3.46 -26.94
CA ALA A 174 11.90 3.06 -25.67
C ALA A 174 13.34 3.58 -25.49
N ILE A 175 14.29 3.10 -26.31
CA ILE A 175 15.73 3.31 -26.07
C ILE A 175 16.44 4.01 -27.24
N ARG A 176 17.22 5.06 -26.92
CA ARG A 176 18.15 5.74 -27.83
C ARG A 176 19.61 5.54 -27.42
N GLN A 177 20.41 4.99 -28.32
CA GLN A 177 21.88 4.99 -28.25
C GLN A 177 22.47 6.02 -29.23
N ALA A 178 23.35 6.91 -28.75
CA ALA A 178 24.04 7.90 -29.59
C ALA A 178 25.26 7.31 -30.33
N SER A 179 26.06 6.47 -29.65
CA SER A 179 27.09 5.58 -30.18
C SER A 179 27.56 4.64 -29.06
N GLY A 180 28.21 3.50 -29.36
CA GLY A 180 28.71 2.57 -28.33
C GLY A 180 28.45 1.10 -28.62
N SER A 181 28.28 0.29 -27.58
CA SER A 181 27.99 -1.14 -27.69
C SER A 181 26.73 -1.49 -26.92
N THR A 182 25.82 -2.23 -27.53
CA THR A 182 24.52 -2.61 -26.96
C THR A 182 24.31 -4.12 -27.07
N THR A 183 23.99 -4.78 -25.96
CA THR A 183 23.39 -6.12 -25.95
C THR A 183 22.01 -6.06 -25.29
N ILE A 184 21.01 -6.64 -25.95
CA ILE A 184 19.65 -6.82 -25.40
C ILE A 184 19.35 -8.32 -25.44
N GLY A 185 19.04 -8.90 -24.28
CA GLY A 185 18.71 -10.29 -24.08
C GLY A 185 17.31 -10.45 -23.47
N GLU A 186 16.58 -11.49 -23.87
CA GLU A 186 15.50 -12.07 -23.05
C GLU A 186 14.37 -11.07 -22.68
N SER A 187 14.21 -9.99 -23.45
CA SER A 187 13.40 -8.80 -23.11
C SER A 187 12.18 -8.62 -24.02
N LEU A 188 11.24 -7.77 -23.60
CA LEU A 188 10.05 -7.37 -24.36
C LEU A 188 10.04 -5.87 -24.66
N PHE A 189 9.76 -5.52 -25.92
CA PHE A 189 9.49 -4.14 -26.36
C PHE A 189 8.14 -4.09 -27.10
N GLU A 190 7.13 -3.45 -26.53
CA GLU A 190 5.77 -3.38 -27.09
C GLU A 190 5.17 -1.97 -27.12
N ASP A 191 4.31 -1.68 -28.10
CA ASP A 191 3.55 -0.42 -28.28
C ASP A 191 4.41 0.89 -28.26
N ASN A 192 5.74 0.82 -28.20
CA ASN A 192 6.62 2.00 -28.10
C ASN A 192 6.64 2.80 -29.41
N THR A 193 6.54 4.12 -29.30
CA THR A 193 6.29 5.02 -30.45
C THR A 193 7.39 6.06 -30.60
N THR A 194 7.72 6.43 -31.84
CA THR A 194 8.62 7.55 -32.10
C THR A 194 8.34 8.27 -33.41
N GLY A 195 8.59 9.58 -33.47
CA GLY A 195 8.32 10.39 -34.66
C GLY A 195 9.23 10.12 -35.87
N THR A 196 10.45 9.58 -35.69
CA THR A 196 11.36 9.29 -36.83
C THR A 196 11.91 7.86 -36.83
N TYR A 197 12.80 7.48 -35.91
CA TYR A 197 13.59 6.23 -36.07
C TYR A 197 13.60 5.32 -34.85
N GLY A 198 13.31 4.03 -35.02
CA GLY A 198 13.43 3.01 -33.96
C GLY A 198 12.36 3.12 -32.88
N GLY A 199 11.16 2.56 -33.09
CA GLY A 199 10.08 2.61 -32.09
C GLY A 199 10.45 1.88 -30.80
N ALA A 200 10.99 0.67 -30.89
CA ALA A 200 11.63 0.01 -29.75
C ALA A 200 13.02 0.61 -29.48
N PHE A 201 13.92 0.52 -30.46
CA PHE A 201 15.35 0.78 -30.27
C PHE A 201 15.98 1.53 -31.45
N SER A 202 16.71 2.60 -31.16
CA SER A 202 17.48 3.36 -32.14
C SER A 202 18.94 3.53 -31.75
N ALA A 203 19.87 3.02 -32.57
CA ALA A 203 21.30 3.27 -32.49
C ALA A 203 21.83 4.06 -33.71
N LYS A 204 22.76 4.97 -33.44
CA LYS A 204 23.50 5.77 -34.43
C LYS A 204 24.98 5.35 -34.46
N ALA A 205 25.56 5.31 -35.65
CA ALA A 205 26.96 4.95 -35.87
C ALA A 205 27.96 5.91 -35.17
N PRO A 206 29.12 5.39 -34.69
CA PRO A 206 29.49 3.98 -34.66
C PRO A 206 28.79 3.23 -33.50
N SER A 207 28.13 2.12 -33.82
CA SER A 207 27.41 1.33 -32.82
C SER A 207 27.45 -0.16 -33.15
N THR A 208 27.77 -1.00 -32.17
CA THR A 208 27.63 -2.46 -32.25
C THR A 208 26.36 -2.87 -31.51
N VAL A 209 25.42 -3.54 -32.18
CA VAL A 209 24.15 -3.96 -31.58
C VAL A 209 24.00 -5.48 -31.69
N ASN A 210 23.75 -6.14 -30.55
CA ASN A 210 23.45 -7.56 -30.46
C ASN A 210 22.10 -7.77 -29.76
N ILE A 211 21.20 -8.54 -30.36
CA ILE A 211 19.85 -8.79 -29.82
C ILE A 211 19.62 -10.31 -29.79
N VAL A 212 19.29 -10.84 -28.61
CA VAL A 212 19.19 -12.28 -28.33
C VAL A 212 17.88 -12.57 -27.61
N ASN A 213 17.15 -13.63 -28.02
CA ASN A 213 15.95 -14.13 -27.32
C ASN A 213 14.90 -13.03 -26.96
N THR A 214 14.83 -11.95 -27.75
CA THR A 214 14.08 -10.73 -27.40
C THR A 214 12.85 -10.61 -28.30
N THR A 215 11.73 -10.14 -27.75
CA THR A 215 10.49 -9.88 -28.49
C THR A 215 10.28 -8.38 -28.72
N MET A 216 9.98 -7.98 -29.96
CA MET A 216 9.65 -6.59 -30.32
C MET A 216 8.39 -6.56 -31.20
N VAL A 217 7.28 -6.05 -30.66
CA VAL A 217 5.94 -6.13 -31.28
C VAL A 217 5.16 -4.81 -31.20
N PHE A 218 4.35 -4.48 -32.21
CA PHE A 218 3.49 -3.28 -32.27
C PHE A 218 4.20 -1.89 -32.16
N ASN A 219 5.53 -1.86 -32.06
CA ASN A 219 6.30 -0.61 -31.98
C ASN A 219 6.17 0.19 -33.29
N THR A 220 6.17 1.53 -33.18
CA THR A 220 5.85 2.44 -34.28
C THR A 220 6.93 3.50 -34.47
N ALA A 221 7.37 3.72 -35.72
CA ALA A 221 8.29 4.80 -36.09
C ALA A 221 7.76 5.64 -37.26
N GLY A 222 7.60 6.95 -37.08
CA GLY A 222 7.04 7.85 -38.11
C GLY A 222 7.83 7.90 -39.42
N ASN A 223 9.11 7.50 -39.41
CA ASN A 223 9.91 7.31 -40.62
C ASN A 223 10.37 5.87 -40.84
N SER A 224 11.36 5.37 -40.07
CA SER A 224 11.98 4.07 -40.37
C SER A 224 12.40 3.22 -39.17
N GLY A 225 12.35 1.90 -39.32
CA GLY A 225 12.73 0.95 -38.27
C GLY A 225 11.68 0.92 -37.16
N GLY A 226 10.49 0.39 -37.44
CA GLY A 226 9.37 0.43 -36.48
C GLY A 226 9.68 -0.23 -35.15
N ALA A 227 10.40 -1.36 -35.14
CA ALA A 227 11.13 -1.80 -33.95
C ALA A 227 12.53 -1.20 -33.90
N ILE A 228 13.40 -1.52 -34.87
CA ILE A 228 14.85 -1.25 -34.78
C ILE A 228 15.32 -0.33 -35.90
N LYS A 229 16.07 0.73 -35.54
CA LYS A 229 17.05 1.37 -36.43
C LYS A 229 18.45 1.25 -35.84
N ALA A 230 19.39 0.62 -36.55
CA ALA A 230 20.78 0.49 -36.09
C ALA A 230 21.72 0.38 -37.30
N ASP A 231 22.92 0.97 -37.28
CA ASP A 231 23.78 0.96 -38.48
C ASP A 231 24.52 -0.37 -38.69
N GLY A 232 24.70 -1.15 -37.62
CA GLY A 232 25.03 -2.58 -37.69
C GLY A 232 24.37 -3.36 -36.57
N ALA A 233 23.76 -4.51 -36.88
CA ALA A 233 23.06 -5.35 -35.91
C ALA A 233 23.28 -6.86 -36.15
N THR A 234 23.36 -7.60 -35.03
CA THR A 234 23.29 -9.07 -34.99
C THR A 234 22.04 -9.48 -34.21
N ILE A 235 21.22 -10.39 -34.76
CA ILE A 235 19.91 -10.76 -34.19
C ILE A 235 19.75 -12.28 -34.19
N THR A 236 19.64 -12.88 -32.99
CA THR A 236 19.67 -14.34 -32.77
C THR A 236 18.51 -14.78 -31.88
N PHE A 237 17.70 -15.75 -32.34
CA PHE A 237 16.51 -16.25 -31.63
C PHE A 237 15.47 -15.17 -31.22
N ALA A 238 15.46 -13.99 -31.87
CA ALA A 238 14.54 -12.91 -31.54
C ALA A 238 13.23 -12.97 -32.35
N THR A 239 12.12 -12.52 -31.77
CA THR A 239 10.81 -12.41 -32.44
C THR A 239 10.49 -10.94 -32.71
N ILE A 240 10.41 -10.55 -33.98
CA ILE A 240 10.16 -9.14 -34.37
C ILE A 240 9.05 -9.13 -35.43
N THR A 241 7.85 -8.69 -35.04
CA THR A 241 6.65 -8.75 -35.90
C THR A 241 5.63 -7.66 -35.55
N SER A 242 4.66 -7.41 -36.44
CA SER A 242 3.58 -6.43 -36.26
C SER A 242 4.01 -4.97 -35.97
N ASN A 243 5.27 -4.60 -36.21
CA ASN A 243 5.77 -3.23 -36.01
C ASN A 243 5.53 -2.37 -37.26
N THR A 244 5.34 -1.06 -37.05
CA THR A 244 4.92 -0.10 -38.09
C THR A 244 6.01 0.95 -38.37
N ALA A 245 6.27 1.25 -39.65
CA ALA A 245 7.08 2.41 -40.02
C ALA A 245 6.43 3.23 -41.14
N GLY A 246 6.48 4.55 -41.05
CA GLY A 246 5.82 5.47 -42.00
C GLY A 246 6.49 5.59 -43.38
N THR A 247 7.73 5.13 -43.55
CA THR A 247 8.41 5.12 -44.86
C THR A 247 9.22 3.85 -45.16
N ALA A 248 10.07 3.33 -44.26
CA ALA A 248 10.91 2.16 -44.59
C ALA A 248 11.28 1.26 -43.40
N GLY A 249 11.25 -0.06 -43.60
CA GLY A 249 11.69 -1.02 -42.57
C GLY A 249 10.75 -1.09 -41.37
N SER A 250 9.52 -1.59 -41.57
CA SER A 250 8.52 -1.62 -40.49
C SER A 250 8.96 -2.43 -39.27
N ASN A 251 9.73 -3.52 -39.46
CA ASN A 251 10.45 -4.17 -38.36
C ASN A 251 11.85 -3.56 -38.15
N ILE A 252 12.73 -3.58 -39.16
CA ILE A 252 14.15 -3.24 -39.01
C ILE A 252 14.63 -2.35 -40.16
N ARG A 253 15.42 -1.32 -39.85
CA ARG A 253 16.30 -0.62 -40.81
C ARG A 253 17.75 -0.67 -40.36
N SER A 254 18.64 -1.23 -41.21
CA SER A 254 20.08 -1.30 -40.94
C SER A 254 20.91 -1.25 -42.21
N ALA A 255 22.15 -0.75 -42.09
CA ALA A 255 23.14 -0.79 -43.16
C ALA A 255 23.94 -2.11 -43.17
N SER A 256 23.94 -2.89 -42.08
CA SER A 256 24.53 -4.24 -42.05
C SER A 256 23.82 -5.14 -41.02
N LEU A 257 23.33 -6.29 -41.49
CA LEU A 257 22.51 -7.21 -40.67
C LEU A 257 23.02 -8.65 -40.76
N THR A 258 23.23 -9.27 -39.60
CA THR A 258 23.41 -10.72 -39.46
C THR A 258 22.23 -11.28 -38.67
N ALA A 259 21.46 -12.20 -39.27
CA ALA A 259 20.21 -12.68 -38.68
C ALA A 259 20.14 -14.21 -38.67
N ASN A 260 19.93 -14.77 -37.48
CA ASN A 260 19.72 -16.19 -37.20
C ASN A 260 18.38 -16.37 -36.43
N SER A 261 17.31 -15.75 -36.94
CA SER A 261 16.02 -15.61 -36.25
C SER A 261 14.85 -15.64 -37.24
N SER A 262 13.64 -15.98 -36.77
CA SER A 262 12.40 -15.88 -37.54
C SER A 262 11.83 -14.45 -37.50
N VAL A 263 11.52 -13.88 -38.65
CA VAL A 263 10.89 -12.56 -38.81
C VAL A 263 9.72 -12.72 -39.79
N SER A 264 8.53 -12.22 -39.44
CA SER A 264 7.32 -12.26 -40.29
C SER A 264 6.74 -10.86 -40.53
N ALA A 265 5.98 -10.72 -41.63
CA ALA A 265 5.21 -9.53 -42.01
C ALA A 265 4.07 -9.94 -42.97
N TYR A 266 2.99 -9.16 -43.03
CA TYR A 266 1.72 -9.61 -43.61
C TYR A 266 1.27 -8.80 -44.85
N GLY A 267 1.46 -9.37 -46.04
CA GLY A 267 0.60 -9.11 -47.21
C GLY A 267 0.95 -7.98 -48.21
N LYS A 268 1.28 -8.40 -49.45
CA LYS A 268 1.39 -7.62 -50.72
C LYS A 268 2.73 -6.91 -50.99
N THR A 269 2.85 -6.32 -52.19
CA THR A 269 4.05 -6.41 -53.03
C THR A 269 4.72 -5.07 -53.37
N VAL A 270 6.01 -4.98 -53.04
CA VAL A 270 7.12 -4.36 -53.81
C VAL A 270 6.93 -2.90 -54.26
N GLU A 271 7.46 -1.96 -53.47
CA GLU A 271 8.75 -1.32 -53.82
C GLU A 271 9.47 -0.83 -52.53
N GLU A 272 10.74 -0.42 -52.64
CA GLU A 272 11.56 0.21 -51.56
C GLU A 272 11.88 -0.59 -50.26
N CYS A 273 12.46 -1.79 -50.37
CA CYS A 273 13.49 -2.18 -49.38
C CYS A 273 14.78 -1.41 -49.65
N LYS A 274 15.37 -0.78 -48.63
CA LYS A 274 16.77 -0.33 -48.63
C LYS A 274 17.51 -0.87 -47.40
N VAL A 275 18.22 -1.97 -47.63
CA VAL A 275 19.34 -2.42 -46.79
C VAL A 275 20.60 -2.09 -47.59
N ASP A 276 21.37 -1.10 -47.12
CA ASP A 276 22.39 -0.47 -47.97
C ASP A 276 23.65 -1.32 -48.21
N ALA A 277 23.83 -2.44 -47.48
CA ALA A 277 24.90 -3.42 -47.74
C ALA A 277 24.55 -4.87 -47.28
N THR A 278 25.49 -5.78 -47.50
CA THR A 278 25.39 -7.24 -47.38
C THR A 278 24.68 -7.77 -46.12
N VAL A 279 23.56 -8.47 -46.32
CA VAL A 279 22.97 -9.37 -45.31
C VAL A 279 23.76 -10.69 -45.27
N LYS A 280 24.07 -11.20 -44.07
CA LYS A 280 24.66 -12.54 -43.88
C LYS A 280 23.67 -13.46 -43.16
N THR A 281 23.25 -14.52 -43.85
CA THR A 281 22.34 -15.54 -43.32
C THR A 281 23.08 -16.87 -43.15
N ASN A 282 23.25 -17.32 -41.91
CA ASN A 282 24.08 -18.50 -41.62
C ASN A 282 23.28 -19.81 -41.65
N GLY A 283 22.53 -20.04 -42.74
CA GLY A 283 21.70 -21.23 -42.96
C GLY A 283 20.25 -21.17 -42.47
N ALA A 284 19.79 -20.00 -41.97
CA ALA A 284 18.39 -19.82 -41.55
C ALA A 284 17.41 -19.83 -42.75
N VAL A 285 16.31 -20.59 -42.64
CA VAL A 285 15.23 -20.62 -43.63
C VAL A 285 14.19 -19.58 -43.27
N PHE A 286 14.07 -18.53 -44.08
CA PHE A 286 12.97 -17.57 -43.99
C PHE A 286 11.71 -18.17 -44.61
N GLY A 287 10.76 -18.56 -43.75
CA GLY A 287 9.46 -19.11 -44.17
C GLY A 287 8.50 -18.02 -44.63
N GLY A 288 8.66 -17.52 -45.86
CA GLY A 288 7.72 -16.57 -46.48
C GLY A 288 8.36 -15.27 -46.94
N ASP A 289 9.07 -15.33 -48.07
CA ASP A 289 9.58 -14.24 -48.90
C ASP A 289 10.59 -13.24 -48.29
N ALA A 290 11.45 -12.72 -49.18
CA ALA A 290 12.49 -11.74 -48.87
C ALA A 290 12.07 -10.33 -49.34
N SER A 291 10.84 -9.91 -49.04
CA SER A 291 10.25 -8.66 -49.56
C SER A 291 9.46 -7.82 -48.55
N CYS A 292 10.10 -6.74 -48.10
CA CYS A 292 9.56 -5.38 -48.04
C CYS A 292 8.14 -5.14 -47.50
N PHE A 293 8.08 -4.91 -46.19
CA PHE A 293 7.45 -3.75 -45.52
C PHE A 293 6.43 -2.90 -46.32
N GLY A 294 5.19 -2.80 -45.80
CA GLY A 294 4.17 -1.84 -46.24
C GLY A 294 3.16 -1.58 -45.13
N VAL A 295 2.46 -0.43 -45.16
CA VAL A 295 1.57 0.02 -44.08
C VAL A 295 0.19 -0.64 -44.16
N ALA A 296 -0.44 -0.90 -43.00
CA ALA A 296 -1.82 -1.36 -42.92
C ALA A 296 -2.80 -0.18 -42.79
N ASP A 297 -3.87 -0.18 -43.58
CA ASP A 297 -5.01 0.73 -43.50
C ASP A 297 -6.25 -0.06 -43.05
N GLY A 298 -7.03 0.49 -42.11
CA GLY A 298 -8.27 -0.11 -41.59
C GLY A 298 -8.12 -1.22 -40.54
N ASP A 299 -8.23 -0.85 -39.26
CA ASP A 299 -8.37 -1.73 -38.08
C ASP A 299 -9.60 -2.68 -38.15
N PRO A 300 -9.41 -4.02 -38.22
CA PRO A 300 -10.48 -4.99 -38.05
C PRO A 300 -10.72 -5.23 -36.55
N LYS A 301 -11.45 -4.29 -35.91
CA LYS A 301 -11.70 -4.26 -34.46
C LYS A 301 -11.99 -5.63 -33.85
N LEU A 302 -11.04 -6.11 -33.05
CA LEU A 302 -11.25 -7.21 -32.12
C LEU A 302 -12.36 -6.81 -31.13
N GLY A 303 -13.37 -7.66 -30.98
CA GLY A 303 -14.42 -7.49 -29.98
C GLY A 303 -13.80 -7.47 -28.58
N GLY A 304 -14.04 -6.41 -27.81
CA GLY A 304 -13.35 -6.17 -26.55
C GLY A 304 -13.71 -7.15 -25.45
N LEU A 305 -12.70 -7.63 -24.73
CA LEU A 305 -12.84 -8.05 -23.34
C LEU A 305 -12.85 -6.79 -22.45
N ALA A 306 -13.50 -6.87 -21.29
CA ALA A 306 -13.45 -5.79 -20.29
C ALA A 306 -12.03 -5.69 -19.69
N GLY A 307 -11.59 -4.47 -19.36
CA GLY A 307 -10.27 -4.23 -18.77
C GLY A 307 -10.24 -4.50 -17.27
N ASN A 308 -9.22 -5.22 -16.80
CA ASN A 308 -9.10 -5.71 -15.42
C ASN A 308 -8.42 -4.71 -14.45
N GLY A 309 -8.49 -3.40 -14.71
CA GLY A 309 -8.10 -2.35 -13.74
C GLY A 309 -6.60 -2.15 -13.45
N GLY A 310 -5.70 -2.94 -14.04
CA GLY A 310 -4.25 -2.74 -14.01
C GLY A 310 -3.71 -2.01 -15.26
N PRO A 311 -2.42 -1.60 -15.27
CA PRO A 311 -1.82 -0.84 -16.37
C PRO A 311 -1.56 -1.67 -17.64
N THR A 312 -1.35 -2.99 -17.53
CA THR A 312 -1.07 -3.86 -18.68
C THR A 312 -2.35 -4.33 -19.37
N LYS A 313 -2.38 -4.22 -20.71
CA LYS A 313 -3.51 -4.64 -21.54
C LYS A 313 -3.33 -6.11 -21.94
N THR A 314 -4.23 -7.00 -21.53
CA THR A 314 -4.29 -8.35 -22.13
C THR A 314 -4.66 -8.22 -23.62
N ARG A 315 -3.74 -8.54 -24.53
CA ARG A 315 -3.98 -8.57 -25.98
C ARG A 315 -3.59 -9.92 -26.58
N LEU A 316 -4.30 -10.30 -27.64
CA LEU A 316 -4.08 -11.56 -28.34
C LEU A 316 -2.71 -11.59 -29.04
N PRO A 317 -1.99 -12.73 -29.04
CA PRO A 317 -0.87 -12.93 -29.96
C PRO A 317 -1.30 -12.76 -31.42
N ALA A 318 -0.40 -12.25 -32.25
CA ALA A 318 -0.63 -12.14 -33.69
C ALA A 318 -0.96 -13.52 -34.31
N TYR A 319 -1.85 -13.52 -35.30
CA TYR A 319 -2.39 -14.73 -35.95
C TYR A 319 -1.30 -15.63 -36.57
N ASP A 320 -0.17 -15.04 -36.94
CA ASP A 320 1.01 -15.65 -37.56
C ASP A 320 2.25 -15.69 -36.63
N SER A 321 2.07 -15.50 -35.32
CA SER A 321 3.18 -15.58 -34.35
C SER A 321 3.88 -16.96 -34.39
N PRO A 322 5.23 -17.02 -34.30
CA PRO A 322 5.97 -18.29 -34.24
C PRO A 322 5.48 -19.26 -33.15
N LEU A 323 4.87 -18.74 -32.08
CA LEU A 323 4.20 -19.49 -31.01
C LEU A 323 3.14 -20.51 -31.49
N ILE A 324 2.65 -20.38 -32.74
CA ILE A 324 1.61 -21.24 -33.31
C ILE A 324 2.19 -22.41 -34.13
N ASN A 325 3.49 -22.41 -34.49
CA ASN A 325 4.04 -23.31 -35.52
C ASN A 325 5.34 -24.05 -35.13
N ALA A 326 5.29 -24.83 -34.04
CA ALA A 326 6.23 -25.92 -33.74
C ALA A 326 5.45 -27.16 -33.27
N GLY A 327 5.62 -28.33 -33.90
CA GLY A 327 4.58 -29.38 -33.88
C GLY A 327 4.97 -30.80 -33.41
N LYS A 328 4.02 -31.47 -32.74
CA LYS A 328 3.86 -32.94 -32.52
C LYS A 328 2.48 -33.24 -31.90
N ALA A 329 1.78 -34.35 -32.18
CA ALA A 329 0.33 -34.44 -31.93
C ALA A 329 -0.14 -34.72 -30.48
N VAL A 330 -1.22 -34.05 -30.01
CA VAL A 330 -2.09 -34.54 -28.91
C VAL A 330 -3.22 -35.34 -29.53
N SER A 331 -3.43 -36.57 -29.07
CA SER A 331 -4.59 -37.38 -29.50
C SER A 331 -5.85 -37.00 -28.71
N GLY A 332 -7.00 -36.92 -29.39
CA GLY A 332 -8.33 -36.76 -28.77
C GLY A 332 -8.90 -35.34 -28.72
N VAL A 333 -8.18 -34.32 -29.20
CA VAL A 333 -8.65 -32.91 -29.20
C VAL A 333 -8.80 -32.40 -30.63
N SER A 334 -10.04 -32.24 -31.11
CA SER A 334 -10.34 -31.82 -32.49
C SER A 334 -10.52 -30.30 -32.67
N LEU A 335 -10.78 -29.55 -31.61
CA LEU A 335 -10.99 -28.10 -31.62
C LEU A 335 -9.96 -27.40 -30.72
N ASP A 336 -9.64 -26.14 -31.00
CA ASP A 336 -8.93 -25.28 -30.04
C ASP A 336 -9.91 -24.54 -29.09
N GLN A 337 -9.39 -23.74 -28.16
CA GLN A 337 -10.20 -22.92 -27.22
C GLN A 337 -11.09 -21.87 -27.93
N ARG A 338 -10.89 -21.62 -29.24
CA ARG A 338 -11.70 -20.72 -30.07
C ARG A 338 -12.78 -21.48 -30.87
N GLY A 339 -12.88 -22.81 -30.69
CA GLY A 339 -13.83 -23.67 -31.39
C GLY A 339 -13.45 -23.99 -32.83
N ILE A 340 -12.20 -23.75 -33.25
CA ILE A 340 -11.75 -23.97 -34.62
C ILE A 340 -11.15 -25.38 -34.76
N SER A 341 -11.54 -26.10 -35.83
CA SER A 341 -11.04 -27.45 -36.12
C SER A 341 -9.54 -27.47 -36.40
N ARG A 342 -8.79 -28.21 -35.58
CA ARG A 342 -7.33 -28.36 -35.69
C ARG A 342 -6.98 -29.25 -36.88
N PRO A 343 -5.88 -28.97 -37.61
CA PRO A 343 -5.21 -29.98 -38.42
C PRO A 343 -4.73 -31.13 -37.52
N GLU A 344 -4.85 -32.38 -37.97
CA GLU A 344 -4.33 -33.55 -37.22
C GLU A 344 -2.79 -33.48 -37.12
N GLY A 345 -2.22 -33.06 -35.98
CA GLY A 345 -0.74 -33.02 -35.85
C GLY A 345 -0.01 -32.33 -34.67
N SER A 346 -0.61 -31.43 -33.86
CA SER A 346 0.09 -30.62 -32.81
C SER A 346 -0.72 -30.49 -31.50
N ALA A 347 -0.30 -30.18 -30.25
CA ALA A 347 0.94 -30.21 -29.43
C ALA A 347 2.33 -29.82 -29.98
N VAL A 348 3.38 -29.70 -29.13
CA VAL A 348 3.44 -29.75 -27.64
C VAL A 348 3.39 -28.33 -27.08
N ASP A 349 2.91 -28.18 -25.85
CA ASP A 349 2.80 -26.88 -25.15
C ASP A 349 4.04 -26.56 -24.30
N ILE A 350 4.14 -25.30 -23.85
CA ILE A 350 5.09 -24.61 -22.94
C ILE A 350 5.69 -23.38 -23.64
N GLY A 351 5.48 -22.21 -23.03
CA GLY A 351 5.95 -20.92 -23.55
C GLY A 351 5.51 -19.68 -22.75
N ALA A 352 4.54 -19.82 -21.83
CA ALA A 352 4.27 -18.83 -20.79
C ALA A 352 4.78 -19.35 -19.45
N VAL A 353 5.44 -18.49 -18.67
CA VAL A 353 5.54 -18.69 -17.22
C VAL A 353 4.24 -18.18 -16.63
N GLU A 354 3.32 -19.09 -16.33
CA GLU A 354 2.18 -18.78 -15.46
C GLU A 354 2.72 -18.55 -14.04
N VAL A 355 2.92 -17.28 -13.65
CA VAL A 355 2.97 -16.95 -12.22
C VAL A 355 1.54 -17.05 -11.74
N ARG A 356 1.22 -18.13 -11.05
CA ARG A 356 -0.14 -18.46 -10.63
C ARG A 356 -0.52 -17.58 -9.44
N GLU A 357 -1.80 -17.23 -9.34
CA GLU A 357 -2.29 -16.46 -8.21
C GLU A 357 -2.04 -17.23 -6.90
N PRO A 358 -1.59 -16.56 -5.83
CA PRO A 358 -1.51 -17.21 -4.52
C PRO A 358 -2.91 -17.60 -4.07
N VAL A 359 -3.09 -18.83 -3.59
CA VAL A 359 -4.39 -19.32 -3.11
C VAL A 359 -4.52 -19.04 -1.62
N ALA A 360 -5.40 -18.09 -1.27
CA ALA A 360 -5.72 -17.73 0.10
C ALA A 360 -6.95 -18.51 0.59
N VAL A 361 -6.83 -19.15 1.75
CA VAL A 361 -7.84 -20.10 2.25
C VAL A 361 -8.46 -19.58 3.55
N ASN A 362 -9.79 -19.61 3.65
CA ASN A 362 -10.53 -19.03 4.77
C ASN A 362 -10.15 -19.65 6.15
N ASP A 363 -9.53 -18.82 6.99
CA ASP A 363 -9.11 -19.16 8.35
C ASP A 363 -10.25 -19.23 9.37
N LYS A 364 -9.97 -19.95 10.47
CA LYS A 364 -10.78 -19.92 11.69
C LYS A 364 -9.90 -19.88 12.93
N ALA A 365 -10.26 -19.03 13.89
CA ALA A 365 -9.69 -19.06 15.23
C ALA A 365 -10.78 -18.89 16.28
N THR A 366 -10.46 -19.31 17.51
CA THR A 366 -11.33 -19.13 18.67
C THR A 366 -10.55 -18.40 19.75
N THR A 367 -11.18 -17.41 20.38
CA THR A 367 -10.64 -16.73 21.57
C THR A 367 -11.72 -16.54 22.61
N ASN A 368 -11.33 -16.02 23.77
CA ASN A 368 -12.22 -15.56 24.83
C ASN A 368 -12.42 -14.04 24.70
N GLU A 369 -13.53 -13.50 25.22
CA GLU A 369 -13.74 -12.05 25.24
C GLU A 369 -12.60 -11.33 25.98
N ASP A 370 -12.28 -10.12 25.54
CA ASP A 370 -11.12 -9.29 25.93
C ASP A 370 -9.70 -9.90 25.68
N VAL A 371 -9.61 -11.18 25.30
CA VAL A 371 -8.34 -11.89 25.00
C VAL A 371 -7.99 -11.80 23.52
N ALA A 372 -6.81 -11.23 23.22
CA ALA A 372 -6.25 -11.20 21.87
C ALA A 372 -5.72 -12.58 21.42
N VAL A 373 -5.87 -12.89 20.14
CA VAL A 373 -5.45 -14.15 19.51
C VAL A 373 -4.58 -13.90 18.29
N LYS A 374 -3.48 -14.65 18.16
CA LYS A 374 -2.57 -14.61 17.00
C LYS A 374 -2.99 -15.68 16.00
N VAL A 375 -3.40 -15.27 14.80
CA VAL A 375 -3.90 -16.16 13.73
C VAL A 375 -2.82 -16.35 12.68
N SER A 376 -2.37 -17.59 12.47
CA SER A 376 -1.32 -17.93 11.51
C SER A 376 -1.86 -18.11 10.09
N VAL A 377 -2.39 -17.02 9.52
CA VAL A 377 -3.16 -17.03 8.26
C VAL A 377 -2.44 -17.67 7.06
N LYS A 378 -1.09 -17.64 7.02
CA LYS A 378 -0.32 -18.31 5.95
C LYS A 378 -0.25 -19.84 6.08
N ALA A 379 -0.75 -20.46 7.14
CA ALA A 379 -0.50 -21.88 7.45
C ALA A 379 -1.23 -22.88 6.52
N ASN A 380 -2.27 -22.42 5.83
CA ASN A 380 -3.17 -23.16 4.96
C ASN A 380 -3.14 -22.66 3.50
N ASP A 381 -2.36 -21.62 3.24
CA ASP A 381 -2.27 -20.95 1.95
C ASP A 381 -1.15 -21.54 1.09
N SER A 382 -1.31 -21.46 -0.23
CA SER A 382 -0.30 -21.95 -1.17
C SER A 382 0.02 -20.93 -2.25
N ASP A 383 1.32 -20.66 -2.39
CA ASP A 383 1.88 -20.02 -3.57
C ASP A 383 2.58 -21.11 -4.41
N PRO A 384 2.05 -21.45 -5.60
CA PRO A 384 2.67 -22.45 -6.46
C PRO A 384 4.02 -22.05 -7.09
N ASP A 385 4.38 -20.75 -7.03
CA ASP A 385 5.55 -20.13 -7.67
C ASP A 385 6.50 -19.44 -6.67
N GLY A 386 6.10 -19.32 -5.40
CA GLY A 386 6.96 -18.95 -4.26
C GLY A 386 7.15 -17.45 -4.01
N VAL A 387 6.31 -16.60 -4.60
CA VAL A 387 6.36 -15.12 -4.49
C VAL A 387 5.92 -14.61 -3.10
N LEU A 388 5.08 -15.37 -2.38
CA LEU A 388 4.60 -15.03 -1.04
C LEU A 388 5.71 -15.08 0.03
N THR A 389 6.21 -13.91 0.41
CA THR A 389 6.98 -13.70 1.65
C THR A 389 6.06 -13.64 2.88
N ASN A 390 6.60 -13.72 4.10
CA ASN A 390 5.78 -13.60 5.32
C ASN A 390 5.33 -12.16 5.60
N SER A 391 6.06 -11.17 5.09
CA SER A 391 5.76 -9.75 5.15
C SER A 391 4.79 -9.26 4.07
N SER A 392 4.27 -10.16 3.22
CA SER A 392 3.26 -9.82 2.20
C SER A 392 1.82 -9.89 2.71
N VAL A 393 1.56 -10.50 3.88
CA VAL A 393 0.23 -10.54 4.50
C VAL A 393 -0.21 -9.13 4.92
N ALA A 394 -1.45 -8.73 4.61
CA ALA A 394 -2.05 -7.52 5.16
C ALA A 394 -3.57 -7.64 5.35
N THR A 395 -4.11 -6.98 6.38
CA THR A 395 -5.57 -6.84 6.55
C THR A 395 -6.14 -5.98 5.42
N ARG A 396 -7.18 -6.46 4.73
CA ARG A 396 -7.89 -5.78 3.64
C ARG A 396 -9.18 -5.13 4.11
N LYS A 397 -9.90 -5.78 5.02
CA LYS A 397 -11.12 -5.25 5.66
C LYS A 397 -11.04 -5.50 7.16
N ALA A 398 -11.11 -4.42 7.95
CA ALA A 398 -11.14 -4.49 9.40
C ALA A 398 -12.37 -5.27 9.93
N PRO A 399 -12.25 -5.93 11.08
CA PRO A 399 -13.38 -6.56 11.78
C PRO A 399 -14.43 -5.54 12.25
N ALA A 400 -15.63 -6.02 12.60
CA ALA A 400 -16.73 -5.17 13.05
C ALA A 400 -16.75 -4.94 14.57
N HIS A 401 -16.19 -5.88 15.33
CA HIS A 401 -16.26 -5.95 16.79
C HIS A 401 -14.90 -6.22 17.44
N GLY A 402 -13.82 -5.75 16.80
CA GLY A 402 -12.46 -5.80 17.32
C GLY A 402 -11.48 -4.96 16.51
N SER A 403 -10.20 -5.26 16.64
CA SER A 403 -9.11 -4.68 15.85
C SER A 403 -8.09 -5.74 15.43
N THR A 404 -7.32 -5.44 14.39
CA THR A 404 -6.27 -6.31 13.85
C THR A 404 -4.93 -5.59 13.79
N THR A 405 -3.87 -6.30 14.14
CA THR A 405 -2.48 -5.87 13.94
C THR A 405 -1.76 -6.94 13.11
N ASP A 406 -1.27 -6.56 11.93
CA ASP A 406 -0.31 -7.39 11.20
C ASP A 406 0.99 -7.45 12.00
N ASN A 407 1.55 -8.65 12.15
CA ASN A 407 2.82 -8.87 12.82
C ASN A 407 4.00 -8.97 11.83
N SER A 408 3.72 -8.94 10.52
CA SER A 408 4.65 -9.07 9.39
C SER A 408 5.49 -10.36 9.37
N ASP A 409 5.14 -11.33 10.22
CA ASP A 409 5.75 -12.66 10.33
C ASP A 409 4.89 -13.78 9.68
N GLY A 410 3.87 -13.40 8.90
CA GLY A 410 2.90 -14.31 8.28
C GLY A 410 1.65 -14.56 9.13
N THR A 411 1.43 -13.73 10.15
CA THR A 411 0.30 -13.87 11.10
C THR A 411 -0.35 -12.53 11.43
N ILE A 412 -1.63 -12.54 11.77
CA ILE A 412 -2.38 -11.35 12.21
C ILE A 412 -2.86 -11.55 13.65
N THR A 413 -2.60 -10.58 14.50
CA THR A 413 -3.15 -10.53 15.87
C THR A 413 -4.53 -9.85 15.84
N TYR A 414 -5.58 -10.57 16.21
CA TYR A 414 -6.92 -10.01 16.41
C TYR A 414 -7.16 -9.76 17.91
N ARG A 415 -7.73 -8.61 18.27
CA ARG A 415 -8.19 -8.30 19.63
C ARG A 415 -9.68 -7.95 19.60
N PRO A 416 -10.55 -8.61 20.39
CA PRO A 416 -11.94 -8.20 20.55
C PRO A 416 -12.09 -6.76 21.05
N ASN A 417 -13.21 -6.13 20.72
CA ASN A 417 -13.70 -4.96 21.45
C ASN A 417 -14.15 -5.39 22.85
N SER A 418 -14.07 -4.45 23.80
CA SER A 418 -14.30 -4.76 25.22
C SER A 418 -15.69 -5.32 25.48
N GLY A 419 -15.76 -6.50 26.10
CA GLY A 419 -17.00 -7.21 26.43
C GLY A 419 -17.75 -7.79 25.22
N TYR A 420 -17.14 -7.88 24.04
CA TYR A 420 -17.79 -8.49 22.88
C TYR A 420 -17.59 -10.02 22.83
N PHE A 421 -18.70 -10.75 22.80
CA PHE A 421 -18.76 -12.17 22.48
C PHE A 421 -19.62 -12.41 21.23
N GLY A 422 -19.34 -13.47 20.48
CA GLY A 422 -20.06 -13.79 19.25
C GLY A 422 -19.17 -14.30 18.12
N THR A 423 -19.45 -13.87 16.90
CA THR A 423 -18.66 -14.21 15.70
C THR A 423 -18.31 -12.92 14.97
N ASP A 424 -17.01 -12.67 14.80
CA ASP A 424 -16.49 -11.53 14.05
C ASP A 424 -15.70 -12.02 12.83
N THR A 425 -15.57 -11.16 11.82
CA THR A 425 -14.90 -11.50 10.55
C THR A 425 -14.08 -10.33 10.03
N PHE A 426 -12.83 -10.62 9.66
CA PHE A 426 -11.98 -9.70 8.91
C PHE A 426 -11.47 -10.40 7.65
N THR A 427 -11.06 -9.63 6.63
CA THR A 427 -10.38 -10.21 5.47
C THR A 427 -8.93 -9.75 5.44
N TYR A 428 -8.05 -10.66 5.02
CA TYR A 428 -6.67 -10.35 4.66
C TYR A 428 -6.46 -10.66 3.18
N GLY A 429 -5.28 -10.33 2.69
CA GLY A 429 -4.80 -10.72 1.38
C GLY A 429 -3.35 -10.32 1.22
N TYR A 430 -2.78 -10.64 0.07
CA TYR A 430 -1.35 -10.50 -0.16
C TYR A 430 -0.98 -9.22 -0.92
N ASN A 431 0.05 -8.53 -0.43
CA ASN A 431 0.78 -7.45 -1.12
C ASN A 431 2.00 -8.08 -1.81
N THR A 432 1.82 -8.60 -3.02
CA THR A 432 2.93 -9.13 -3.83
C THR A 432 3.53 -8.03 -4.71
N VAL A 433 4.83 -8.15 -5.01
CA VAL A 433 5.51 -7.22 -5.94
C VAL A 433 5.03 -7.37 -7.39
N SER A 434 4.41 -8.49 -7.73
CA SER A 434 3.81 -8.79 -9.04
C SER A 434 2.36 -8.31 -9.19
N GLY A 435 1.73 -7.78 -8.12
CA GLY A 435 0.33 -7.36 -8.13
C GLY A 435 -0.70 -8.50 -8.11
N LEU A 436 -0.26 -9.76 -7.99
CA LEU A 436 -1.15 -10.91 -7.81
C LEU A 436 -1.72 -10.92 -6.39
N THR A 437 -3.04 -10.90 -6.25
CA THR A 437 -3.71 -10.83 -4.94
C THR A 437 -4.92 -11.76 -4.88
N ASP A 438 -4.93 -12.67 -3.91
CA ASP A 438 -6.15 -13.30 -3.40
C ASP A 438 -6.46 -12.77 -1.99
N THR A 439 -7.70 -12.96 -1.54
CA THR A 439 -8.20 -12.48 -0.24
C THR A 439 -9.06 -13.52 0.47
N ALA A 440 -8.60 -13.98 1.63
CA ALA A 440 -9.35 -14.88 2.50
C ALA A 440 -10.03 -14.16 3.67
N THR A 441 -11.10 -14.76 4.17
CA THR A 441 -11.86 -14.32 5.33
C THR A 441 -11.46 -15.12 6.56
N VAL A 442 -10.98 -14.44 7.60
CA VAL A 442 -10.78 -15.03 8.92
C VAL A 442 -12.10 -14.97 9.68
N THR A 443 -12.59 -16.11 10.16
CA THR A 443 -13.74 -16.16 11.08
C THR A 443 -13.23 -16.34 12.51
N ILE A 444 -13.50 -15.39 13.39
CA ILE A 444 -13.18 -15.51 14.83
C ILE A 444 -14.46 -15.86 15.58
N THR A 445 -14.41 -16.95 16.36
CA THR A 445 -15.41 -17.21 17.41
C THR A 445 -14.89 -16.62 18.72
N ILE A 446 -15.60 -15.65 19.29
CA ILE A 446 -15.26 -15.08 20.60
C ILE A 446 -16.23 -15.69 21.62
N ASN A 447 -15.71 -16.57 22.48
CA ASN A 447 -16.46 -17.12 23.59
C ASN A 447 -16.68 -16.04 24.64
N SER A 448 -17.90 -15.89 25.15
CA SER A 448 -18.07 -15.27 26.46
C SER A 448 -17.39 -16.15 27.52
N VAL A 449 -16.68 -15.53 28.45
CA VAL A 449 -15.91 -16.15 29.53
C VAL A 449 -16.82 -16.44 30.74
N GLY A 450 -18.12 -16.56 30.50
CA GLY A 450 -19.12 -16.88 31.50
C GLY A 450 -19.30 -15.73 32.49
N SER A 451 -19.83 -14.61 32.00
CA SER A 451 -20.11 -13.38 32.78
C SER A 451 -20.58 -13.71 34.20
N ARG A 452 -19.93 -13.10 35.20
CA ARG A 452 -20.18 -13.36 36.62
C ARG A 452 -21.59 -12.95 37.04
N PHE A 453 -22.26 -12.17 36.20
CA PHE A 453 -23.66 -11.79 36.32
C PHE A 453 -24.47 -12.17 35.07
N THR A 454 -25.58 -12.90 35.26
CA THR A 454 -26.40 -13.46 34.18
C THR A 454 -27.33 -12.45 33.49
N ASP A 455 -27.21 -11.15 33.78
CA ASP A 455 -28.12 -10.10 33.28
C ASP A 455 -27.40 -8.83 32.77
N ILE A 456 -26.14 -8.98 32.32
CA ILE A 456 -25.32 -7.87 31.81
C ILE A 456 -25.14 -7.85 30.29
N GLY A 457 -25.51 -8.92 29.57
CA GLY A 457 -25.17 -9.10 28.15
C GLY A 457 -25.72 -8.05 27.17
N ASP A 458 -26.71 -7.26 27.57
CA ASP A 458 -27.25 -6.12 26.80
C ASP A 458 -26.69 -4.75 27.24
N SER A 459 -25.81 -4.70 28.25
CA SER A 459 -25.25 -3.46 28.79
C SER A 459 -24.05 -2.97 27.96
N LEU A 460 -23.95 -1.65 27.79
CA LEU A 460 -22.81 -1.01 27.13
C LEU A 460 -21.56 -0.90 28.04
N PHE A 461 -21.61 -1.45 29.25
CA PHE A 461 -20.59 -1.30 30.29
C PHE A 461 -20.12 -2.64 30.87
N ILE A 462 -20.18 -3.73 30.08
CA ILE A 462 -19.85 -5.11 30.52
C ILE A 462 -18.45 -5.18 31.15
N THR A 463 -17.42 -4.62 30.50
CA THR A 463 -16.05 -4.63 31.03
C THR A 463 -15.94 -3.85 32.34
N GLU A 464 -16.56 -2.67 32.46
CA GLU A 464 -16.56 -1.92 33.73
C GLU A 464 -17.31 -2.66 34.86
N ILE A 465 -18.38 -3.39 34.53
CA ILE A 465 -19.17 -4.18 35.49
C ILE A 465 -18.39 -5.42 35.98
N GLU A 466 -17.74 -6.16 35.08
CA GLU A 466 -16.94 -7.34 35.47
C GLU A 466 -15.64 -6.94 36.18
N TRP A 467 -15.01 -5.83 35.79
CA TRP A 467 -13.90 -5.25 36.56
C TRP A 467 -14.33 -4.95 38.01
N MET A 468 -15.45 -4.23 38.22
CA MET A 468 -15.99 -3.99 39.56
C MET A 468 -16.23 -5.30 40.33
N ALA A 469 -16.54 -6.38 39.61
CA ALA A 469 -16.82 -7.68 40.19
C ALA A 469 -15.50 -8.30 40.70
N ASP A 470 -14.48 -8.36 39.85
CA ASP A 470 -13.19 -8.98 40.14
C ASP A 470 -12.40 -8.25 41.22
N VAL A 471 -12.39 -6.90 41.22
CA VAL A 471 -11.81 -6.12 42.32
C VAL A 471 -12.70 -6.07 43.58
N GLY A 472 -13.82 -6.80 43.60
CA GLY A 472 -14.67 -6.98 44.79
C GLY A 472 -15.57 -5.80 45.16
N ILE A 473 -15.60 -4.74 44.35
CA ILE A 473 -16.42 -3.55 44.59
C ILE A 473 -17.91 -3.88 44.47
N THR A 474 -18.33 -4.76 43.54
CA THR A 474 -19.72 -5.23 43.47
C THR A 474 -19.90 -6.67 43.98
N LYS A 475 -21.01 -6.88 44.71
CA LYS A 475 -21.51 -8.18 45.15
C LYS A 475 -22.80 -8.59 44.40
N GLY A 476 -23.14 -7.96 43.28
CA GLY A 476 -24.40 -8.19 42.58
C GLY A 476 -25.61 -7.46 43.19
N CYS A 477 -26.83 -7.92 42.88
CA CYS A 477 -28.10 -7.32 43.28
C CYS A 477 -29.16 -8.28 43.85
N ASN A 478 -28.95 -9.61 43.76
CA ASN A 478 -29.92 -10.64 44.16
C ASN A 478 -29.38 -11.58 45.26
N PRO A 479 -29.16 -11.10 46.50
CA PRO A 479 -28.73 -11.96 47.59
C PRO A 479 -29.79 -13.04 47.92
N PRO A 480 -29.38 -14.26 48.33
CA PRO A 480 -28.01 -14.68 48.60
C PRO A 480 -27.20 -15.06 47.35
N ASP A 481 -27.87 -15.40 46.25
CA ASP A 481 -27.26 -16.01 45.06
C ASP A 481 -26.24 -15.08 44.37
N ASN A 482 -26.55 -13.77 44.34
CA ASN A 482 -25.71 -12.71 43.80
C ASN A 482 -25.28 -12.87 42.32
N THR A 483 -25.96 -13.74 41.58
CA THR A 483 -25.77 -14.06 40.17
C THR A 483 -26.22 -12.97 39.18
N ARG A 484 -26.70 -11.81 39.64
CA ARG A 484 -27.15 -10.69 38.80
C ARG A 484 -26.52 -9.37 39.23
N PHE A 485 -26.30 -8.47 38.28
CA PHE A 485 -25.83 -7.11 38.52
C PHE A 485 -26.96 -6.07 38.53
N CYS A 486 -28.06 -6.30 37.79
CA CYS A 486 -29.16 -5.35 37.60
C CYS A 486 -28.73 -4.00 36.96
N PRO A 487 -28.11 -3.97 35.75
CA PRO A 487 -27.44 -2.80 35.16
C PRO A 487 -28.22 -1.48 35.21
N THR A 488 -29.47 -1.51 34.74
CA THR A 488 -30.34 -0.33 34.54
C THR A 488 -31.04 0.15 35.80
N THR A 489 -30.84 -0.51 36.95
CA THR A 489 -31.48 -0.10 38.21
C THR A 489 -30.74 1.08 38.85
N ASN A 490 -31.50 2.01 39.45
CA ASN A 490 -30.94 3.23 40.04
C ASN A 490 -30.27 2.96 41.39
N VAL A 491 -29.08 3.51 41.59
CA VAL A 491 -28.29 3.36 42.82
C VAL A 491 -28.92 4.15 43.97
N THR A 492 -29.18 3.50 45.11
CA THR A 492 -29.54 4.20 46.36
C THR A 492 -28.30 4.75 47.07
N ARG A 493 -28.48 5.75 47.93
CA ARG A 493 -27.37 6.35 48.68
C ARG A 493 -26.65 5.34 49.59
N GLY A 494 -27.37 4.39 50.18
CA GLY A 494 -26.77 3.27 50.92
C GLY A 494 -25.93 2.36 50.02
N GLN A 495 -26.43 2.01 48.83
CA GLN A 495 -25.65 1.23 47.85
C GLN A 495 -24.41 1.99 47.34
N MET A 496 -24.52 3.30 47.12
CA MET A 496 -23.38 4.17 46.76
C MET A 496 -22.31 4.18 47.86
N ALA A 497 -22.72 4.34 49.13
CA ALA A 497 -21.79 4.23 50.26
C ALA A 497 -21.08 2.88 50.28
N ALA A 498 -21.84 1.80 50.06
CA ALA A 498 -21.32 0.44 50.02
C ALA A 498 -20.40 0.15 48.83
N PHE A 499 -20.55 0.85 47.69
CA PHE A 499 -19.60 0.81 46.59
C PHE A 499 -18.32 1.59 46.92
N LEU A 500 -18.43 2.84 47.38
CA LEU A 500 -17.25 3.67 47.69
C LEU A 500 -16.43 3.10 48.86
N ASN A 501 -17.08 2.51 49.88
CA ASN A 501 -16.36 1.85 50.97
C ASN A 501 -15.47 0.69 50.47
N ARG A 502 -15.92 -0.07 49.47
CA ARG A 502 -15.15 -1.18 48.89
C ARG A 502 -14.09 -0.72 47.88
N ALA A 503 -14.36 0.35 47.14
CA ALA A 503 -13.38 0.93 46.21
C ALA A 503 -12.15 1.52 46.93
N PHE A 504 -12.35 2.11 48.11
CA PHE A 504 -11.32 2.84 48.84
C PHE A 504 -10.85 2.18 50.16
N ASP A 505 -11.36 0.98 50.50
CA ASP A 505 -11.17 0.28 51.79
C ASP A 505 -11.22 1.23 53.01
N LEU A 506 -12.33 1.96 53.16
CA LEU A 506 -12.37 3.10 54.07
C LEU A 506 -12.26 2.66 55.54
N PRO A 507 -11.45 3.35 56.37
CA PRO A 507 -11.22 2.98 57.77
C PRO A 507 -12.51 2.82 58.58
N SER A 508 -12.59 1.75 59.37
CA SER A 508 -13.72 1.50 60.27
C SER A 508 -13.86 2.58 61.34
N THR A 509 -15.10 3.03 61.59
CA THR A 509 -15.47 3.91 62.70
C THR A 509 -16.46 3.23 63.64
N THR A 510 -16.55 3.71 64.88
CA THR A 510 -17.60 3.36 65.85
C THR A 510 -18.51 4.56 66.16
N THR A 511 -18.33 5.67 65.44
CA THR A 511 -19.18 6.86 65.54
C THR A 511 -20.34 6.72 64.58
N ASP A 512 -21.55 6.79 65.10
CA ASP A 512 -22.76 7.06 64.31
C ASP A 512 -22.83 8.56 63.98
N TYR A 513 -23.11 8.89 62.72
CA TYR A 513 -23.20 10.25 62.20
C TYR A 513 -24.62 10.65 61.79
N PHE A 514 -25.58 9.72 61.68
CA PHE A 514 -26.90 10.02 61.09
C PHE A 514 -28.06 9.32 61.82
N ILE A 515 -29.20 10.02 61.93
CA ILE A 515 -30.36 9.53 62.70
C ILE A 515 -31.33 8.65 61.90
N ASP A 516 -31.03 8.34 60.63
CA ASP A 516 -31.95 7.66 59.70
C ASP A 516 -31.33 6.51 58.88
N ASP A 517 -30.12 6.06 59.23
CA ASP A 517 -29.46 4.90 58.64
C ASP A 517 -29.26 3.70 59.59
N ASN A 518 -29.60 3.84 60.88
CA ASN A 518 -29.55 2.78 61.90
C ASN A 518 -30.38 1.51 61.55
N ASP A 519 -31.43 1.63 60.72
CA ASP A 519 -32.20 0.48 60.19
C ASP A 519 -31.64 -0.05 58.84
N SER A 520 -30.56 0.54 58.32
CA SER A 520 -30.02 0.24 57.00
C SER A 520 -28.96 -0.86 57.04
N VAL A 521 -29.04 -1.82 56.12
CA VAL A 521 -27.98 -2.82 55.88
C VAL A 521 -26.65 -2.22 55.40
N PHE A 522 -26.59 -0.90 55.20
CA PHE A 522 -25.41 -0.13 54.79
C PHE A 522 -24.91 0.86 55.85
N GLU A 523 -25.49 0.91 57.07
CA GLU A 523 -25.08 1.80 58.19
C GLU A 523 -23.55 1.86 58.37
N GLY A 524 -22.91 0.68 58.46
CA GLY A 524 -21.46 0.55 58.63
C GLY A 524 -20.62 0.94 57.40
N ASP A 525 -21.21 1.07 56.20
CA ASP A 525 -20.57 1.67 55.02
C ASP A 525 -20.75 3.20 55.05
N ILE A 526 -21.95 3.68 55.41
CA ILE A 526 -22.35 5.09 55.45
C ILE A 526 -21.52 5.87 56.48
N ASN A 527 -21.39 5.34 57.70
CA ASN A 527 -20.63 5.98 58.77
C ASN A 527 -19.11 6.03 58.45
N ARG A 528 -18.57 5.12 57.64
CA ARG A 528 -17.19 5.20 57.11
C ARG A 528 -17.03 6.33 56.09
N LEU A 529 -18.00 6.53 55.20
CA LEU A 529 -18.00 7.68 54.29
C LEU A 529 -18.08 9.01 55.05
N ALA A 530 -18.80 9.05 56.17
CA ALA A 530 -18.90 10.25 57.02
C ALA A 530 -17.57 10.56 57.72
N ALA A 531 -16.98 9.54 58.38
CA ALA A 531 -15.66 9.65 58.99
C ALA A 531 -14.56 10.05 57.98
N SER A 532 -14.70 9.62 56.71
CA SER A 532 -13.78 9.96 55.62
C SER A 532 -14.06 11.30 54.94
N GLY A 533 -15.10 12.04 55.36
CA GLY A 533 -15.48 13.33 54.76
C GLY A 533 -16.12 13.26 53.36
N ILE A 534 -16.47 12.05 52.90
CA ILE A 534 -17.03 11.80 51.56
C ILE A 534 -18.51 12.17 51.51
N THR A 535 -19.25 12.08 52.62
CA THR A 535 -20.65 12.53 52.72
C THR A 535 -20.83 13.75 53.64
N LYS A 536 -21.92 14.49 53.41
CA LYS A 536 -22.41 15.61 54.25
C LYS A 536 -23.90 15.45 54.59
N GLY A 537 -24.44 14.23 54.55
CA GLY A 537 -25.87 13.99 54.78
C GLY A 537 -26.77 14.32 53.57
N CYS A 538 -28.06 14.53 53.83
CA CYS A 538 -29.11 14.81 52.82
C CYS A 538 -30.04 16.00 53.17
N ASN A 539 -30.02 16.53 54.39
CA ASN A 539 -30.99 17.52 54.88
C ASN A 539 -30.33 18.82 55.39
N PRO A 540 -29.76 19.65 54.51
CA PRO A 540 -29.15 20.92 54.91
C PRO A 540 -30.18 21.90 55.51
N PRO A 541 -29.78 22.76 56.46
CA PRO A 541 -28.42 22.92 56.97
C PRO A 541 -28.02 21.90 58.06
N THR A 542 -28.98 21.19 58.66
CA THR A 542 -28.76 20.32 59.83
C THR A 542 -27.84 19.15 59.51
N ASN A 543 -28.07 18.48 58.37
CA ASN A 543 -27.25 17.39 57.85
C ASN A 543 -27.10 16.18 58.79
N ASP A 544 -28.05 16.00 59.73
CA ASP A 544 -28.14 14.88 60.67
C ASP A 544 -28.78 13.61 60.07
N ARG A 545 -29.14 13.63 58.78
CA ARG A 545 -29.67 12.47 58.04
C ARG A 545 -28.84 12.14 56.83
N PHE A 546 -28.76 10.86 56.48
CA PHE A 546 -28.16 10.35 55.27
C PHE A 546 -29.17 10.01 54.16
N CYS A 547 -30.42 9.68 54.48
CA CYS A 547 -31.44 9.21 53.52
C CYS A 547 -31.00 7.96 52.71
N PRO A 548 -30.80 6.77 53.33
CA PRO A 548 -30.18 5.60 52.67
C PRO A 548 -30.87 5.12 51.39
N ASP A 549 -32.21 5.07 51.37
CA ASP A 549 -32.99 4.60 50.21
C ASP A 549 -33.18 5.66 49.11
N GLY A 550 -32.75 6.91 49.36
CA GLY A 550 -32.78 7.96 48.36
C GLY A 550 -31.92 7.60 47.15
N LYS A 551 -32.45 7.77 45.93
CA LYS A 551 -31.69 7.56 44.69
C LYS A 551 -30.66 8.68 44.50
N VAL A 552 -29.45 8.34 44.06
CA VAL A 552 -28.38 9.32 43.81
C VAL A 552 -28.57 9.96 42.43
N THR A 553 -28.58 11.30 42.35
CA THR A 553 -28.53 12.01 41.06
C THR A 553 -27.08 12.15 40.57
N ARG A 554 -26.87 12.39 39.28
CA ARG A 554 -25.53 12.57 38.69
C ARG A 554 -24.74 13.67 39.39
N GLY A 555 -25.34 14.84 39.66
CA GLY A 555 -24.68 15.93 40.40
C GLY A 555 -24.32 15.54 41.84
N GLN A 556 -25.17 14.79 42.53
CA GLN A 556 -24.82 14.23 43.85
C GLN A 556 -23.66 13.24 43.74
N MET A 557 -23.61 12.42 42.68
CA MET A 557 -22.53 11.46 42.45
C MET A 557 -21.19 12.15 42.17
N ALA A 558 -21.17 13.20 41.35
CA ALA A 558 -19.98 14.03 41.16
C ALA A 558 -19.45 14.56 42.51
N ALA A 559 -20.34 15.10 43.34
CA ALA A 559 -19.97 15.60 44.67
C ALA A 559 -19.44 14.50 45.62
N PHE A 560 -19.86 13.24 45.48
CA PHE A 560 -19.27 12.12 46.21
C PHE A 560 -17.89 11.74 45.64
N LEU A 561 -17.77 11.56 44.33
CA LEU A 561 -16.53 11.13 43.65
C LEU A 561 -15.41 12.17 43.79
N VAL A 562 -15.70 13.46 43.62
CA VAL A 562 -14.74 14.56 43.81
C VAL A 562 -14.17 14.58 45.24
N ARG A 563 -14.98 14.26 46.26
CA ARG A 563 -14.50 14.18 47.64
C ARG A 563 -13.72 12.90 47.93
N ALA A 564 -14.08 11.78 47.31
CA ALA A 564 -13.39 10.50 47.48
C ALA A 564 -12.01 10.49 46.78
N TYR A 565 -11.97 10.80 45.48
CA TYR A 565 -10.74 10.92 44.69
C TYR A 565 -9.95 12.22 44.95
N ARG A 566 -10.51 13.15 45.72
CA ARG A 566 -9.91 14.44 46.10
C ARG A 566 -9.52 15.32 44.90
N TYR A 567 -10.32 15.32 43.83
CA TYR A 567 -10.08 16.16 42.66
C TYR A 567 -10.04 17.64 43.07
N THR A 568 -8.87 18.26 42.95
CA THR A 568 -8.60 19.61 43.44
C THR A 568 -9.12 20.67 42.47
N ALA A 569 -9.35 21.88 43.00
CA ALA A 569 -9.89 22.98 42.21
C ALA A 569 -8.84 23.60 41.27
N GLY A 570 -8.71 23.03 40.08
CA GLY A 570 -8.83 23.88 38.91
C GLY A 570 -10.29 24.34 38.78
N LEU A 571 -10.51 25.59 38.38
CA LEU A 571 -11.74 25.91 37.65
C LEU A 571 -11.51 25.36 36.24
N GLY A 572 -12.39 24.46 35.79
CA GLY A 572 -12.35 23.99 34.41
C GLY A 572 -12.67 25.13 33.44
N ALA A 573 -12.62 24.83 32.15
CA ALA A 573 -13.65 25.42 31.29
C ALA A 573 -15.00 24.85 31.77
N ASP A 574 -16.06 25.66 31.72
CA ASP A 574 -17.43 25.13 31.74
C ASP A 574 -17.55 24.09 30.62
N LEU A 575 -17.90 22.86 30.99
CA LEU A 575 -17.99 21.72 30.07
C LEU A 575 -19.44 21.40 29.67
N PHE A 576 -20.45 21.92 30.36
CA PHE A 576 -21.79 21.32 30.40
C PHE A 576 -22.93 22.34 30.48
N ILE A 577 -23.59 22.61 29.34
CA ILE A 577 -24.62 23.64 29.16
C ILE A 577 -25.96 23.39 29.91
N ASP A 578 -26.02 22.43 30.83
CA ASP A 578 -27.22 22.08 31.60
C ASP A 578 -27.02 21.82 33.10
N ASP A 579 -25.85 22.18 33.67
CA ASP A 579 -25.63 22.22 35.13
C ASP A 579 -25.26 23.59 35.71
N ASP A 580 -25.08 24.59 34.85
CA ASP A 580 -25.16 26.04 35.09
C ASP A 580 -26.12 26.41 36.24
N GLY A 581 -25.60 27.00 37.33
CA GLY A 581 -26.37 27.45 38.48
C GLY A 581 -26.88 26.34 39.41
N THR A 582 -26.47 25.08 39.21
CA THR A 582 -26.73 24.00 40.18
C THR A 582 -25.68 24.01 41.30
N VAL A 583 -26.04 23.50 42.48
CA VAL A 583 -25.09 23.36 43.61
C VAL A 583 -23.99 22.29 43.39
N PHE A 584 -23.91 21.71 42.19
CA PHE A 584 -22.99 20.64 41.81
C PHE A 584 -22.12 20.99 40.58
N GLU A 585 -22.40 22.06 39.85
CA GLU A 585 -21.64 22.64 38.72
C GLU A 585 -20.11 22.44 38.87
N ALA A 586 -19.51 23.06 39.89
CA ALA A 586 -18.07 22.99 40.15
C ALA A 586 -17.53 21.61 40.62
N ASP A 587 -18.38 20.62 40.90
CA ASP A 587 -17.99 19.22 41.11
C ASP A 587 -18.17 18.39 39.82
N ASN A 588 -19.14 18.73 38.96
CA ASN A 588 -19.36 18.10 37.65
C ASN A 588 -18.22 18.44 36.67
N ASP A 589 -17.81 19.71 36.59
CA ASP A 589 -16.67 20.16 35.78
C ASP A 589 -15.37 19.46 36.17
N ARG A 590 -15.14 19.23 37.46
CA ARG A 590 -13.97 18.48 37.95
C ARG A 590 -14.02 17.03 37.48
N LEU A 591 -15.20 16.41 37.52
CA LEU A 591 -15.40 15.04 37.05
C LEU A 591 -15.20 14.92 35.52
N GLY A 592 -15.57 15.96 34.75
CA GLY A 592 -15.32 16.04 33.31
C GLY A 592 -13.84 16.29 32.99
N THR A 593 -13.22 17.24 33.69
CA THR A 593 -11.78 17.56 33.58
C THR A 593 -10.90 16.36 33.93
N ALA A 594 -11.33 15.53 34.88
CA ALA A 594 -10.67 14.28 35.25
C ALA A 594 -10.92 13.12 34.26
N GLY A 595 -11.70 13.30 33.18
CA GLY A 595 -12.01 12.27 32.18
C GLY A 595 -13.04 11.21 32.60
N VAL A 596 -13.40 11.17 33.89
CA VAL A 596 -14.34 10.21 34.50
C VAL A 596 -15.73 10.26 33.85
N THR A 597 -16.15 11.43 33.36
CA THR A 597 -17.41 11.62 32.63
C THR A 597 -17.20 12.29 31.28
N ARG A 598 -18.08 11.98 30.33
CA ARG A 598 -18.18 12.61 29.00
C ARG A 598 -19.60 13.13 28.77
N GLY A 599 -20.21 13.73 29.78
CA GLY A 599 -21.59 14.20 29.71
C GLY A 599 -22.65 13.08 29.66
N CYS A 600 -23.79 13.36 29.03
CA CYS A 600 -24.97 12.47 28.95
C CYS A 600 -25.62 12.37 27.56
N ASN A 601 -25.19 13.14 26.57
CA ASN A 601 -25.84 13.30 25.27
C ASN A 601 -24.88 13.05 24.07
N PRO A 602 -24.46 11.80 23.82
CA PRO A 602 -23.62 11.49 22.67
C PRO A 602 -24.35 11.79 21.34
N PRO A 603 -23.64 12.23 20.28
CA PRO A 603 -22.19 12.37 20.21
C PRO A 603 -21.65 13.73 20.74
N THR A 604 -22.50 14.73 20.96
CA THR A 604 -22.06 16.11 21.28
C THR A 604 -21.48 16.23 22.69
N ASN A 605 -22.02 15.48 23.65
CA ASN A 605 -21.49 15.32 25.02
C ASN A 605 -21.36 16.63 25.83
N ASP A 606 -22.03 17.68 25.38
CA ASP A 606 -22.06 19.05 25.90
C ASP A 606 -23.03 19.26 27.09
N ARG A 607 -23.64 18.19 27.62
CA ARG A 607 -24.53 18.23 28.79
C ARG A 607 -24.13 17.23 29.84
N TYR A 608 -24.29 17.59 31.12
CA TYR A 608 -24.05 16.69 32.23
C TYR A 608 -25.30 15.94 32.70
N CYS A 609 -26.51 16.49 32.50
CA CYS A 609 -27.77 15.98 33.05
C CYS A 609 -27.75 15.79 34.59
N PRO A 610 -27.45 16.83 35.40
CA PRO A 610 -27.16 16.72 36.84
C PRO A 610 -28.30 16.12 37.68
N ASN A 611 -29.55 16.26 37.22
CA ASN A 611 -30.75 15.81 37.92
C ASN A 611 -31.16 14.36 37.60
N ASN A 612 -30.56 13.72 36.58
CA ASN A 612 -30.85 12.32 36.26
C ASN A 612 -30.29 11.41 37.36
N PHE A 613 -31.01 10.33 37.69
CA PHE A 613 -30.52 9.31 38.61
C PHE A 613 -29.42 8.45 37.96
N VAL A 614 -28.45 8.00 38.77
CA VAL A 614 -27.35 7.14 38.32
C VAL A 614 -27.79 5.67 38.34
N THR A 615 -27.67 4.98 37.21
CA THR A 615 -27.86 3.52 37.13
C THR A 615 -26.61 2.77 37.60
N ARG A 616 -26.75 1.50 37.99
CA ARG A 616 -25.62 0.68 38.50
C ARG A 616 -24.51 0.50 37.46
N GLU A 617 -24.85 0.40 36.18
CA GLU A 617 -23.86 0.36 35.09
C GLU A 617 -23.14 1.70 34.88
N GLN A 618 -23.82 2.83 35.08
CA GLN A 618 -23.18 4.15 35.09
C GLN A 618 -22.25 4.33 36.29
N MET A 619 -22.58 3.74 37.45
CA MET A 619 -21.68 3.69 38.61
C MET A 619 -20.41 2.88 38.31
N ALA A 620 -20.53 1.78 37.55
CA ALA A 620 -19.38 1.01 37.07
C ALA A 620 -18.49 1.86 36.16
N ALA A 621 -19.08 2.50 35.15
CA ALA A 621 -18.37 3.39 34.23
C ALA A 621 -17.65 4.55 34.96
N PHE A 622 -18.27 5.15 35.98
CA PHE A 622 -17.65 6.21 36.78
C PHE A 622 -16.47 5.71 37.61
N LEU A 623 -16.56 4.55 38.28
CA LEU A 623 -15.46 4.04 39.09
C LEU A 623 -14.30 3.54 38.22
N TYR A 624 -14.60 2.80 37.16
CA TYR A 624 -13.56 2.28 36.26
C TYR A 624 -12.70 3.41 35.67
N ARG A 625 -13.32 4.50 35.20
CA ARG A 625 -12.63 5.67 34.58
C ARG A 625 -12.02 6.64 35.59
N ALA A 626 -12.15 6.37 36.88
CA ALA A 626 -11.42 7.09 37.91
C ALA A 626 -10.11 6.37 38.30
N GLU A 627 -9.97 5.09 37.91
CA GLU A 627 -8.78 4.27 38.07
C GLU A 627 -7.98 4.06 36.76
N HIS A 628 -8.55 4.42 35.59
CA HIS A 628 -7.96 4.23 34.24
C HIS A 628 -8.17 5.46 33.33
#